data_AF-A0A226MDS9-F1
#
_entry.id   AF-A0A226MDS9-F1
#
_cell.length_a   1.000
_cell.length_b   1.000
_cell.length_c   1.000
_cell.angle_alpha   90.00
_cell.angle_beta   90.00
_cell.angle_gamma   90.00
#
_symmetry.space_group_name_H-M   'P 1'
#
loop_
_entity.id
_entity.type
_entity.pdbx_description
1 polymer ?
#
loop_
_entity_poly.entity_id
_entity_poly.type
_entity_poly.pdbx_seq_one_letter_code
_entity_poly.pdbx_strand_id
1 'polypeptide(L)'
;LTVGAACSLSLVKDILRNAVSELPEEKTKIFYAVLQQLRTLGGEQIRNIASLGGNIVSRKSTSDLNPILAAGNCTLNLASRGGKRWIPLSDIFADGVCNNAIMPEEVLVSVHIPHSRKGEYVSAFRQAPRRENALPIISAGMRVLFEEGTDKIKDLSIFYGGAASTTICAKQTCQTLIGR
;
A
#
# COMPACT_ATOMS: atom_id res chain seq x y z
N LEU A 1 -4.09 3.11 11.85
CA LEU A 1 -3.13 4.23 12.00
C LEU A 1 -3.34 5.23 10.86
N THR A 2 -3.34 6.54 11.13
CA THR A 2 -3.43 7.57 10.08
C THR A 2 -2.14 8.37 10.03
N VAL A 3 -1.52 8.47 8.85
CA VAL A 3 -0.22 9.13 8.64
C VAL A 3 -0.39 10.31 7.70
N GLY A 4 0.20 11.46 8.04
CA GLY A 4 0.14 12.66 7.19
C GLY A 4 0.82 12.44 5.84
N ALA A 5 0.23 12.97 4.78
CA ALA A 5 0.76 12.81 3.42
C ALA A 5 2.15 13.45 3.23
N ALA A 6 2.45 14.50 3.99
CA ALA A 6 3.74 15.19 3.96
C ALA A 6 4.84 14.49 4.77
N CYS A 7 4.53 13.45 5.55
CA CYS A 7 5.53 12.71 6.32
C CYS A 7 6.57 12.10 5.37
N SER A 8 7.85 12.25 5.71
CA SER A 8 8.94 11.60 4.97
C SER A 8 8.85 10.07 5.11
N LEU A 9 9.32 9.33 4.12
CA LEU A 9 9.32 7.87 4.17
C LEU A 9 10.13 7.31 5.36
N SER A 10 11.18 8.02 5.78
CA SER A 10 11.92 7.69 7.01
C SER A 10 11.06 7.85 8.26
N LEU A 11 10.32 8.96 8.40
CA LEU A 11 9.40 9.15 9.52
C LEU A 11 8.29 8.09 9.52
N VAL A 12 7.73 7.76 8.35
CA VAL A 12 6.74 6.68 8.22
C VAL A 12 7.31 5.35 8.70
N LYS A 13 8.55 5.03 8.31
CA LYS A 13 9.25 3.82 8.77
C LYS A 13 9.36 3.79 10.30
N ASP A 14 9.71 4.90 10.94
CA ASP A 14 9.88 4.94 12.40
C ASP A 14 8.53 4.84 13.13
N ILE A 15 7.50 5.52 12.66
CA ILE A 15 6.12 5.40 13.19
C ILE A 15 5.64 3.95 13.10
N LEU A 16 5.81 3.31 11.94
CA LEU A 16 5.38 1.92 11.77
C LEU A 16 6.20 0.97 12.64
N ARG A 17 7.50 1.20 12.78
CA ARG A 17 8.37 0.39 13.65
C ARG A 17 7.90 0.42 15.10
N ASN A 18 7.56 1.60 15.61
CA ASN A 18 7.04 1.77 16.97
C ASN A 18 5.68 1.09 17.13
N ALA A 19 4.79 1.23 16.13
CA ALA A 19 3.49 0.56 16.14
C ALA A 19 3.64 -0.98 16.15
N VAL A 20 4.62 -1.54 15.43
CA VAL A 20 4.91 -2.98 15.45
C VAL A 20 5.43 -3.45 16.81
N SER A 21 6.22 -2.64 17.53
CA SER A 21 6.71 -3.02 18.86
C SER A 21 5.66 -2.93 19.97
N GLU A 22 4.65 -2.06 19.82
CA GLU A 22 3.65 -1.80 20.86
C GLU A 22 2.37 -2.64 20.69
N LEU A 23 2.05 -3.05 19.46
CA LEU A 23 0.80 -3.74 19.15
C LEU A 23 0.99 -5.25 18.95
N PRO A 24 -0.05 -6.07 19.20
CA PRO A 24 0.00 -7.49 18.90
C PRO A 24 0.32 -7.76 17.42
N GLU A 25 1.09 -8.81 17.15
CA GLU A 25 1.53 -9.19 15.80
C GLU A 25 0.35 -9.35 14.81
N GLU A 26 -0.77 -9.85 15.30
CA GLU A 26 -2.00 -10.03 14.52
C GLU A 26 -2.54 -8.72 13.94
N LYS A 27 -2.33 -7.57 14.63
CA LYS A 27 -2.82 -6.25 14.20
C LYS A 27 -1.84 -5.47 13.33
N THR A 28 -0.65 -6.02 13.10
CA THR A 28 0.49 -5.30 12.50
C THR A 28 1.02 -5.94 11.22
N LYS A 29 0.30 -6.92 10.64
CA LYS A 29 0.74 -7.64 9.43
C LYS A 29 1.00 -6.68 8.26
N ILE A 30 0.10 -5.73 8.01
CA ILE A 30 0.30 -4.70 6.98
C ILE A 30 1.46 -3.76 7.31
N PHE A 31 1.64 -3.37 8.57
CA PHE A 31 2.75 -2.50 8.97
C PHE A 31 4.10 -3.19 8.72
N TYR A 32 4.20 -4.48 9.04
CA TYR A 32 5.39 -5.28 8.77
C TYR A 32 5.69 -5.36 7.27
N ALA A 33 4.67 -5.60 6.44
CA ALA A 33 4.84 -5.68 4.99
C ALA A 33 5.28 -4.34 4.37
N VAL A 34 4.74 -3.21 4.86
CA VAL A 34 5.18 -1.87 4.45
C VAL A 34 6.62 -1.59 4.92
N LEU A 35 6.96 -1.95 6.16
CA LEU A 35 8.32 -1.82 6.69
C LEU A 35 9.33 -2.62 5.86
N GLN A 36 8.98 -3.83 5.42
CA GLN A 36 9.83 -4.66 4.57
C GLN A 36 10.18 -3.95 3.26
N GLN A 37 9.22 -3.30 2.62
CA GLN A 37 9.46 -2.53 1.40
C GLN A 37 10.30 -1.28 1.68
N LEU A 38 9.98 -0.53 2.74
CA LEU A 38 10.72 0.68 3.14
C LEU A 38 12.20 0.43 3.48
N ARG A 39 12.59 -0.80 3.88
CA ARG A 39 13.99 -1.17 4.12
C ARG A 39 14.84 -1.09 2.85
N THR A 40 14.28 -1.41 1.69
CA THR A 40 15.02 -1.50 0.42
C THR A 40 14.78 -0.32 -0.53
N LEU A 41 13.69 0.44 -0.28
CA LEU A 41 13.28 1.59 -1.07
C LEU A 41 14.28 2.75 -0.92
N GLY A 42 15.00 3.02 -2.01
CA GLY A 42 15.95 4.14 -2.10
C GLY A 42 17.10 4.08 -1.08
N GLY A 43 17.92 5.12 -1.09
CA GLY A 43 18.85 5.40 0.00
C GLY A 43 18.17 6.15 1.15
N GLU A 44 18.87 6.28 2.27
CA GLU A 44 18.41 7.06 3.42
C GLU A 44 18.15 8.53 3.06
N GLN A 45 19.00 9.11 2.22
CA GLN A 45 18.86 10.47 1.71
C GLN A 45 17.53 10.67 0.98
N ILE A 46 17.15 9.72 0.12
CA ILE A 46 15.88 9.76 -0.61
C ILE A 46 14.71 9.58 0.35
N ARG A 47 14.78 8.64 1.29
CA ARG A 47 13.69 8.41 2.26
C ARG A 47 13.46 9.59 3.22
N ASN A 48 14.50 10.36 3.53
CA ASN A 48 14.39 11.55 4.39
C ASN A 48 13.66 12.72 3.69
N ILE A 49 13.67 12.78 2.35
CA ILE A 49 13.07 13.86 1.58
C ILE A 49 11.74 13.44 0.93
N ALA A 50 11.66 12.22 0.39
CA ALA A 50 10.46 11.73 -0.27
C ALA A 50 9.31 11.62 0.73
N SER A 51 8.15 12.19 0.37
CA SER A 51 6.94 12.12 1.19
C SER A 51 6.08 10.91 0.84
N LEU A 52 5.30 10.42 1.82
CA LEU A 52 4.34 9.33 1.62
C LEU A 52 3.32 9.68 0.53
N GLY A 53 2.75 10.88 0.60
CA GLY A 53 1.75 11.35 -0.36
C GLY A 53 2.33 11.53 -1.76
N GLY A 54 3.55 12.08 -1.87
CA GLY A 54 4.25 12.19 -3.15
C GLY A 54 4.52 10.82 -3.78
N ASN A 55 4.94 9.84 -2.98
CA ASN A 55 5.13 8.47 -3.46
C ASN A 55 3.84 7.86 -4.02
N ILE A 56 2.72 8.02 -3.31
CA ILE A 56 1.40 7.49 -3.72
C ILE A 56 0.90 8.19 -4.99
N VAL A 57 0.83 9.52 -4.98
CA VAL A 57 0.24 10.32 -6.06
C VAL A 57 1.08 10.27 -7.34
N SER A 58 2.40 10.02 -7.23
CA SER A 58 3.26 9.80 -8.41
C SER A 58 2.85 8.60 -9.25
N ARG A 59 2.12 7.64 -8.67
CA ARG A 59 1.54 6.46 -9.35
C ARG A 59 2.54 5.70 -10.24
N LYS A 60 3.82 5.70 -9.88
CA LYS A 60 4.87 5.03 -10.65
C LYS A 60 4.56 3.54 -10.78
N SER A 61 4.62 3.01 -12.00
CA SER A 61 4.46 1.57 -12.30
C SER A 61 5.28 0.71 -11.34
N THR A 62 6.55 1.06 -11.14
CA THR A 62 7.53 0.35 -10.31
C THR A 62 7.57 0.86 -8.86
N SER A 63 6.43 1.31 -8.33
CA SER A 63 6.32 1.67 -6.90
C SER A 63 6.42 0.42 -6.01
N ASP A 64 7.20 0.52 -4.94
CA ASP A 64 7.31 -0.53 -3.92
C ASP A 64 6.15 -0.47 -2.91
N LEU A 65 5.60 0.72 -2.66
CA LEU A 65 4.58 0.93 -1.62
C LEU A 65 3.16 0.81 -2.15
N ASN A 66 2.90 1.25 -3.38
CA ASN A 66 1.54 1.28 -3.93
C ASN A 66 0.87 -0.11 -3.97
N PRO A 67 1.54 -1.19 -4.43
CA PRO A 67 0.91 -2.52 -4.44
C PRO A 67 0.52 -2.99 -3.05
N ILE A 68 1.38 -2.80 -2.03
CA ILE A 68 1.10 -3.27 -0.67
C ILE A 68 0.06 -2.42 0.05
N LEU A 69 0.08 -1.10 -0.14
CA LEU A 69 -0.93 -0.21 0.41
C LEU A 69 -2.31 -0.44 -0.23
N ALA A 70 -2.35 -0.75 -1.53
CA ALA A 70 -3.60 -1.05 -2.24
C ALA A 70 -4.16 -2.41 -1.80
N ALA A 71 -3.31 -3.44 -1.70
CA ALA A 71 -3.71 -4.77 -1.20
C ALA A 71 -4.23 -4.72 0.24
N GLY A 72 -3.66 -3.84 1.05
CA GLY A 72 -3.96 -3.64 2.46
C GLY A 72 -5.22 -2.83 2.78
N ASN A 73 -6.06 -2.52 1.78
CA ASN A 73 -7.29 -1.73 1.96
C ASN A 73 -7.05 -0.36 2.61
N CYS A 74 -5.90 0.28 2.33
CA CYS A 74 -5.63 1.63 2.80
C CYS A 74 -6.60 2.64 2.15
N THR A 75 -6.92 3.71 2.88
CA THR A 75 -7.77 4.80 2.38
C THR A 75 -7.03 6.14 2.40
N LEU A 76 -7.39 7.00 1.45
CA LEU A 76 -6.82 8.31 1.23
C LEU A 76 -7.80 9.37 1.70
N ASN A 77 -7.34 10.30 2.54
CA ASN A 77 -8.10 11.48 2.94
C ASN A 77 -7.75 12.63 2.00
N LEU A 78 -8.69 12.98 1.13
CA LEU A 78 -8.57 14.10 0.21
C LEU A 78 -9.30 15.31 0.75
N ALA A 79 -8.75 16.50 0.48
CA ALA A 79 -9.39 17.76 0.81
C ALA A 79 -9.33 18.72 -0.38
N SER A 80 -10.41 19.46 -0.58
CA SER A 80 -10.47 20.62 -1.47
C SER A 80 -11.11 21.80 -0.74
N ARG A 81 -11.31 22.92 -1.45
CA ARG A 81 -12.08 24.05 -0.92
C ARG A 81 -13.53 23.68 -0.58
N GLY A 82 -14.09 22.67 -1.24
CA GLY A 82 -15.48 22.25 -1.09
C GLY A 82 -15.72 21.23 0.03
N GLY A 83 -14.66 20.66 0.63
CA GLY A 83 -14.81 19.70 1.71
C GLY A 83 -13.71 18.65 1.75
N LYS A 84 -13.96 17.59 2.53
CA LYS A 84 -13.06 16.44 2.68
C LYS A 84 -13.80 15.16 2.31
N ARG A 85 -13.10 14.22 1.68
CA ARG A 85 -13.64 12.89 1.40
C ARG A 85 -12.57 11.81 1.55
N TRP A 86 -13.04 10.60 1.80
CA TRP A 86 -12.19 9.42 1.86
C TRP A 86 -12.43 8.56 0.63
N ILE A 87 -11.35 8.12 -0.01
CA ILE A 87 -11.41 7.15 -1.11
C ILE A 87 -10.51 5.95 -0.81
N PRO A 88 -10.84 4.74 -1.26
CA PRO A 88 -9.90 3.62 -1.29
C PRO A 88 -8.65 3.96 -2.10
N LEU A 89 -7.48 3.56 -1.62
CA LEU A 89 -6.22 3.79 -2.35
C LEU A 89 -6.20 3.02 -3.68
N SER A 90 -6.89 1.87 -3.77
CA SER A 90 -7.03 1.09 -5.01
C SER A 90 -7.66 1.89 -6.16
N ASP A 91 -8.48 2.88 -5.85
CA ASP A 91 -9.28 3.60 -6.84
C ASP A 91 -8.41 4.49 -7.72
N ILE A 92 -7.23 4.91 -7.23
CA ILE A 92 -6.29 5.72 -8.01
C ILE A 92 -5.60 4.96 -9.15
N PHE A 93 -5.81 3.63 -9.21
CA PHE A 93 -5.25 2.72 -10.20
C PHE A 93 -6.31 2.06 -11.09
N ALA A 94 -7.60 2.26 -10.81
CA ALA A 94 -8.68 1.53 -11.49
C ALA A 94 -8.70 1.74 -13.02
N ASP A 95 -8.34 2.95 -13.47
CA ASP A 95 -8.34 3.34 -14.90
C ASP A 95 -6.93 3.53 -15.46
N GLY A 96 -5.92 2.97 -14.77
CA GLY A 96 -4.52 3.15 -15.13
C GLY A 96 -4.08 4.61 -15.14
N VAL A 97 -3.48 5.05 -16.25
CA VAL A 97 -2.85 6.39 -16.38
C VAL A 97 -3.88 7.51 -16.48
N CYS A 98 -5.08 7.25 -17.03
CA CYS A 98 -6.14 8.25 -17.20
C CYS A 98 -7.06 8.37 -15.98
N ASN A 99 -6.61 7.91 -14.82
CA ASN A 99 -7.46 7.83 -13.65
C ASN A 99 -7.65 9.20 -12.99
N ASN A 100 -8.93 9.56 -12.83
CA ASN A 100 -9.41 10.80 -12.22
C ASN A 100 -9.93 10.55 -10.79
N ALA A 101 -9.37 9.63 -10.01
CA ALA A 101 -9.86 9.41 -8.65
C ALA A 101 -9.58 10.63 -7.73
N ILE A 102 -8.45 11.31 -7.96
CA ILE A 102 -8.08 12.57 -7.29
C ILE A 102 -8.39 13.70 -8.27
N MET A 103 -9.30 14.59 -7.90
CA MET A 103 -9.65 15.75 -8.73
C MET A 103 -8.51 16.79 -8.72
N PRO A 104 -8.36 17.62 -9.76
CA PRO A 104 -7.29 18.64 -9.82
C PRO A 104 -7.26 19.63 -8.64
N GLU A 105 -8.41 19.92 -8.05
CA GLU A 105 -8.56 20.82 -6.90
C GLU A 105 -8.34 20.13 -5.53
N GLU A 106 -8.12 18.82 -5.53
CA GLU A 106 -7.93 18.03 -4.32
C GLU A 106 -6.45 17.84 -3.97
N VAL A 107 -6.17 17.86 -2.68
CA VAL A 107 -4.87 17.51 -2.12
C VAL A 107 -5.00 16.32 -1.19
N LEU A 108 -4.01 15.43 -1.24
CA LEU A 108 -3.90 14.32 -0.30
C LEU A 108 -3.42 14.84 1.06
N VAL A 109 -4.27 14.73 2.08
CA VAL A 109 -3.97 15.20 3.46
C VAL A 109 -3.31 14.10 4.28
N SER A 110 -3.87 12.89 4.23
CA SER A 110 -3.39 11.77 5.04
C SER A 110 -3.77 10.43 4.44
N VAL A 111 -3.05 9.38 4.84
CA VAL A 111 -3.30 7.99 4.46
C VAL A 111 -3.67 7.22 5.72
N HIS A 112 -4.80 6.51 5.68
CA HIS A 112 -5.18 5.59 6.74
C HIS A 112 -4.73 4.18 6.37
N ILE A 113 -3.87 3.61 7.21
CA ILE A 113 -3.38 2.24 7.13
C ILE A 113 -4.12 1.44 8.22
N PRO A 114 -5.03 0.53 7.86
CA PRO A 114 -5.84 -0.20 8.83
C PRO A 114 -4.98 -1.16 9.66
N HIS A 115 -5.50 -1.60 10.80
CA HIS A 115 -4.94 -2.75 11.51
C HIS A 115 -5.40 -4.03 10.81
N SER A 116 -4.53 -5.04 10.76
CA SER A 116 -4.94 -6.37 10.29
C SER A 116 -5.86 -7.04 11.30
N ARG A 117 -6.73 -7.91 10.80
CA ARG A 117 -7.74 -8.67 11.56
C ARG A 117 -7.24 -10.09 11.84
N LYS A 118 -7.92 -10.79 12.76
CA LYS A 118 -7.73 -12.22 12.97
C LYS A 118 -7.95 -12.99 11.67
N GLY A 119 -7.04 -13.91 11.36
CA GLY A 119 -7.07 -14.66 10.09
C GLY A 119 -6.71 -13.82 8.86
N GLU A 120 -6.26 -12.58 9.03
CA GLU A 120 -5.78 -11.73 7.94
C GLU A 120 -4.25 -11.77 7.86
N TYR A 121 -3.74 -12.04 6.67
CA TYR A 121 -2.32 -12.09 6.38
C TYR A 121 -1.99 -11.17 5.23
N VAL A 122 -0.85 -10.50 5.32
CA VAL A 122 -0.38 -9.52 4.35
C VAL A 122 1.10 -9.77 4.09
N SER A 123 1.47 -9.91 2.82
CA SER A 123 2.84 -10.16 2.39
C SER A 123 3.20 -9.25 1.23
N ALA A 124 4.46 -8.81 1.20
CA ALA A 124 5.00 -7.99 0.13
C ALA A 124 6.25 -8.63 -0.46
N PHE A 125 6.37 -8.55 -1.77
CA PHE A 125 7.49 -9.11 -2.53
C PHE A 125 8.07 -8.08 -3.48
N ARG A 126 9.36 -8.22 -3.78
CA ARG A 126 10.12 -7.29 -4.61
C ARG A 126 11.28 -8.03 -5.25
N GLN A 127 11.48 -7.85 -6.55
CA GLN A 127 12.68 -8.27 -7.26
C GLN A 127 13.25 -7.09 -8.05
N ALA A 128 14.56 -6.87 -7.92
CA ALA A 128 15.31 -5.80 -8.57
C ALA A 128 16.70 -6.29 -8.98
N PRO A 129 17.45 -5.55 -9.84
CA PRO A 129 18.81 -5.93 -10.24
C PRO A 129 19.81 -6.00 -9.08
N ARG A 130 19.50 -5.35 -7.95
CA ARG A 130 20.22 -5.43 -6.68
C ARG A 130 19.24 -5.29 -5.52
N ARG A 131 19.64 -5.75 -4.33
CA ARG A 131 18.78 -5.83 -3.14
C ARG A 131 18.13 -4.49 -2.75
N GLU A 132 18.89 -3.40 -2.81
CA GLU A 132 18.50 -2.09 -2.28
C GLU A 132 18.86 -0.98 -3.26
N ASN A 133 18.22 0.19 -3.11
CA ASN A 133 18.52 1.39 -3.92
C ASN A 133 18.48 1.14 -5.43
N ALA A 134 17.56 0.30 -5.90
CA ALA A 134 17.29 0.06 -7.31
C ALA A 134 15.79 -0.04 -7.52
N LEU A 135 15.29 0.42 -8.67
CA LEU A 135 13.88 0.26 -9.02
C LEU A 135 13.55 -1.23 -9.17
N PRO A 136 12.38 -1.69 -8.69
CA PRO A 136 11.98 -3.08 -8.87
C PRO A 136 11.68 -3.35 -10.33
N ILE A 137 12.07 -4.54 -10.79
CA ILE A 137 11.57 -5.12 -12.06
C ILE A 137 10.08 -5.46 -11.86
N ILE A 138 9.79 -6.11 -10.74
CA ILE A 138 8.43 -6.42 -10.31
C ILE A 138 8.31 -6.30 -8.79
N SER A 139 7.18 -5.78 -8.33
CA SER A 139 6.80 -5.74 -6.92
C SER A 139 5.40 -6.31 -6.76
N ALA A 140 5.09 -6.90 -5.61
CA ALA A 140 3.77 -7.42 -5.32
C ALA A 140 3.34 -7.10 -3.88
N GLY A 141 2.06 -6.79 -3.72
CA GLY A 141 1.38 -6.72 -2.45
C GLY A 141 0.23 -7.69 -2.45
N MET A 142 0.20 -8.59 -1.46
CA MET A 142 -0.81 -9.64 -1.37
C MET A 142 -1.43 -9.62 0.02
N ARG A 143 -2.75 -9.76 0.09
CA ARG A 143 -3.51 -9.89 1.32
C ARG A 143 -4.55 -10.97 1.17
N VAL A 144 -4.68 -11.81 2.19
CA VAL A 144 -5.74 -12.82 2.31
C VAL A 144 -6.40 -12.71 3.68
N LEU A 145 -7.71 -12.88 3.73
CA LEU A 145 -8.50 -13.02 4.94
C LEU A 145 -9.23 -14.35 4.89
N PHE A 146 -9.05 -15.18 5.90
CA PHE A 146 -9.74 -16.46 6.03
C PHE A 146 -11.05 -16.32 6.83
N GLU A 147 -12.01 -17.23 6.60
CA GLU A 147 -13.16 -17.37 7.50
C GLU A 147 -12.72 -17.93 8.85
N GLU A 148 -13.34 -17.45 9.93
CA GLU A 148 -12.91 -17.80 11.29
C GLU A 148 -13.01 -19.31 11.54
N GLY A 149 -11.90 -19.92 11.96
CA GLY A 149 -11.84 -21.35 12.25
C GLY A 149 -11.71 -22.25 11.03
N THR A 150 -11.48 -21.70 9.83
CA THR A 150 -11.31 -22.48 8.59
C THR A 150 -10.11 -21.99 7.78
N ASP A 151 -9.76 -22.74 6.74
CA ASP A 151 -8.80 -22.38 5.69
C ASP A 151 -9.46 -21.77 4.45
N LYS A 152 -10.76 -21.49 4.50
CA LYS A 152 -11.51 -20.92 3.37
C LYS A 152 -11.21 -19.44 3.18
N ILE A 153 -10.94 -19.05 1.94
CA ILE A 153 -10.64 -17.67 1.57
C ILE A 153 -11.92 -16.84 1.60
N LYS A 154 -12.04 -15.93 2.58
CA LYS A 154 -13.14 -14.96 2.67
C LYS A 154 -12.93 -13.76 1.75
N ASP A 155 -11.71 -13.27 1.68
CA ASP A 155 -11.35 -12.06 0.92
C ASP A 155 -9.87 -12.12 0.49
N LEU A 156 -9.57 -11.63 -0.71
CA LEU A 156 -8.26 -11.78 -1.35
C LEU A 156 -7.96 -10.56 -2.23
N SER A 157 -6.79 -9.96 -2.02
CA SER A 157 -6.30 -8.82 -2.80
C SER A 157 -4.87 -9.09 -3.26
N ILE A 158 -4.65 -9.10 -4.57
CA ILE A 158 -3.33 -9.26 -5.18
C ILE A 158 -3.07 -8.09 -6.11
N PHE A 159 -2.00 -7.34 -5.84
CA PHE A 159 -1.56 -6.20 -6.62
C PHE A 159 -0.11 -6.36 -7.07
N TYR A 160 0.18 -5.92 -8.30
CA TYR A 160 1.52 -5.94 -8.89
C TYR A 160 1.95 -4.55 -9.34
N GLY A 161 3.22 -4.23 -9.14
CA GLY A 161 3.93 -3.10 -9.76
C GLY A 161 4.97 -3.60 -10.77
N GLY A 162 5.28 -2.79 -11.79
CA GLY A 162 6.24 -3.13 -12.86
C GLY A 162 5.67 -4.00 -13.99
N ALA A 163 4.47 -4.56 -13.82
CA ALA A 163 3.83 -5.41 -14.82
C ALA A 163 3.01 -4.64 -15.89
N ALA A 164 2.67 -3.39 -15.64
CA ALA A 164 1.89 -2.52 -16.53
C ALA A 164 2.31 -1.05 -16.39
N SER A 165 1.58 -0.12 -17.00
CA SER A 165 1.86 1.33 -16.92
C SER A 165 1.64 1.91 -15.51
N THR A 166 0.81 1.28 -14.68
CA THR A 166 0.58 1.59 -13.27
C THR A 166 0.59 0.32 -12.43
N THR A 167 0.43 0.45 -11.11
CA THR A 167 0.06 -0.68 -10.27
C THR A 167 -1.26 -1.29 -10.77
N ILE A 168 -1.35 -2.61 -10.83
CA ILE A 168 -2.53 -3.35 -11.30
C ILE A 168 -3.00 -4.36 -10.27
N CYS A 169 -4.30 -4.68 -10.30
CA CYS A 169 -4.91 -5.68 -9.44
C CYS A 169 -5.33 -6.90 -10.25
N ALA A 170 -4.98 -8.11 -9.78
CA ALA A 170 -5.43 -9.37 -10.37
C ALA A 170 -6.88 -9.70 -9.96
N LYS A 171 -7.83 -8.79 -10.24
CA LYS A 171 -9.21 -8.83 -9.75
C LYS A 171 -9.94 -10.15 -10.09
N GLN A 172 -9.85 -10.59 -11.34
CA GLN A 172 -10.51 -11.81 -11.82
C GLN A 172 -9.97 -13.06 -11.10
N THR A 173 -8.65 -13.16 -10.95
CA THR A 173 -8.00 -14.24 -10.20
C THR A 173 -8.45 -14.24 -8.75
N CYS A 174 -8.47 -13.06 -8.10
CA CYS A 174 -8.90 -12.94 -6.71
C CYS A 174 -10.35 -13.42 -6.52
N GLN A 175 -11.26 -12.97 -7.38
CA GLN A 175 -12.68 -13.36 -7.36
C GLN A 175 -12.89 -14.87 -7.53
N THR A 176 -12.09 -15.51 -8.40
CA THR A 176 -12.20 -16.95 -8.69
C THR A 176 -11.74 -17.82 -7.52
N LEU A 177 -10.88 -17.28 -6.65
CA LEU A 177 -10.30 -18.00 -5.50
C LEU A 177 -11.09 -17.79 -4.20
N ILE A 178 -12.04 -16.85 -4.15
CA ILE A 178 -12.90 -16.68 -2.97
C ILE A 178 -13.72 -17.95 -2.73
N GLY A 179 -13.79 -18.37 -1.47
CA GLY A 179 -14.51 -19.56 -1.00
C GLY A 179 -13.78 -20.89 -1.21
N ARG A 180 -12.61 -20.88 -1.87
CA ARG A 180 -11.71 -22.03 -1.93
C ARG A 180 -10.95 -22.24 -0.64
#